data_AF-I2K7H5-F1
#
_entry.id   AF-I2K7H5-F1
#
_cell.length_a   1.000
_cell.length_b   1.000
_cell.length_c   1.000
_cell.angle_alpha   90.00
_cell.angle_beta   90.00
_cell.angle_gamma   90.00
#
_symmetry.space_group_name_H-M   'P 1'
#
loop_
_entity.id
_entity.type
_entity.pdbx_description
1 polymer ?
#
loop_
_entity_poly.entity_id
_entity_poly.type
_entity_poly.pdbx_seq_one_letter_code
_entity_poly.pdbx_strand_id
1 'polypeptide(L)'
;MDRNLGASQAATETNDSLAYGDYYQWGRYADGHEKNDSEVCDAFLATDLNDSNTSDWYAQFIVPPSGPHDWVAADVDDNGSLRSASWNTPYDDNQVCPCGYVVATENDFKDLNITDTNVSNDFKLAYAGYRSPDSSLGGVDTMAIYWTSDTNDTNGRGSIPYDLIGDGRASDHKRAYGLPIRCIKPQ
;
A
#
# COMPACT_ATOMS: atom_id res chain seq x y z
N MET A 1 -11.24 8.04 -5.13
CA MET A 1 -11.37 7.40 -6.45
C MET A 1 -12.41 6.30 -6.35
N ASP A 2 -13.04 5.93 -7.45
CA ASP A 2 -14.06 4.86 -7.50
C ASP A 2 -13.46 3.44 -7.49
N ARG A 3 -12.13 3.31 -7.62
CA ARG A 3 -11.40 2.04 -7.70
C ARG A 3 -10.04 2.09 -6.99
N ASN A 4 -9.42 0.91 -6.81
CA ASN A 4 -8.04 0.79 -6.32
C ASN A 4 -7.08 1.44 -7.34
N LEU A 5 -5.98 2.01 -6.86
CA LEU A 5 -4.95 2.53 -7.75
C LEU A 5 -4.35 1.38 -8.59
N GLY A 6 -4.22 1.61 -9.90
CA GLY A 6 -3.79 0.58 -10.86
C GLY A 6 -4.92 -0.30 -11.41
N ALA A 7 -6.13 -0.22 -10.86
CA ALA A 7 -7.24 -1.07 -11.30
C ALA A 7 -7.83 -0.62 -12.64
N SER A 8 -8.22 -1.59 -13.47
CA SER A 8 -8.85 -1.33 -14.77
C SER A 8 -10.33 -0.94 -14.65
N GLN A 9 -11.01 -1.38 -13.59
CA GLN A 9 -12.40 -1.03 -13.30
C GLN A 9 -12.68 -0.83 -11.81
N ALA A 10 -13.83 -0.22 -11.50
CA ALA A 10 -14.38 -0.25 -10.15
C ALA A 10 -14.97 -1.63 -9.88
N ALA A 11 -14.83 -2.11 -8.64
CA ALA A 11 -15.27 -3.46 -8.29
C ALA A 11 -16.77 -3.65 -8.54
N THR A 12 -17.12 -4.70 -9.30
CA THR A 12 -18.53 -5.13 -9.43
C THR A 12 -18.96 -6.04 -8.29
N GLU A 13 -17.99 -6.75 -7.73
CA GLU A 13 -18.07 -7.63 -6.58
C GLU A 13 -16.71 -7.65 -5.86
N THR A 14 -16.66 -8.24 -4.67
CA THR A 14 -15.45 -8.18 -3.83
C THR A 14 -14.25 -8.88 -4.46
N ASN A 15 -14.45 -9.99 -5.15
CA ASN A 15 -13.41 -10.78 -5.81
C ASN A 15 -13.25 -10.45 -7.31
N ASP A 16 -13.57 -9.22 -7.71
CA ASP A 16 -13.37 -8.74 -9.06
C ASP A 16 -11.88 -8.48 -9.33
N SER A 17 -11.23 -9.43 -10.02
CA SER A 17 -9.79 -9.37 -10.32
C SER A 17 -9.38 -8.16 -11.15
N LEU A 18 -10.29 -7.55 -11.92
CA LEU A 18 -10.04 -6.34 -12.69
C LEU A 18 -10.05 -5.08 -11.81
N ALA A 19 -10.53 -5.19 -10.57
CA ALA A 19 -10.63 -4.13 -9.58
C ALA A 19 -9.54 -4.17 -8.49
N TYR A 20 -8.66 -5.17 -8.50
CA TYR A 20 -7.63 -5.36 -7.47
C TYR A 20 -6.62 -4.22 -7.40
N GLY A 21 -6.28 -3.66 -8.55
CA GLY A 21 -5.20 -2.69 -8.64
C GLY A 21 -3.84 -3.36 -8.47
N ASP A 22 -2.84 -2.55 -8.12
CA ASP A 22 -1.46 -3.00 -7.95
C ASP A 22 -1.06 -3.10 -6.45
N TYR A 23 0.11 -3.68 -6.18
CA TYR A 23 0.61 -3.99 -4.84
C TYR A 23 1.83 -3.12 -4.47
N TYR A 24 1.56 -1.92 -3.98
CA TYR A 24 2.57 -0.91 -3.69
C TYR A 24 3.33 -1.22 -2.41
N GLN A 25 4.64 -0.99 -2.36
CA GLN A 25 5.39 -0.94 -1.12
C GLN A 25 5.14 0.39 -0.40
N TRP A 26 5.03 0.36 0.93
CA TRP A 26 4.50 1.51 1.67
C TRP A 26 5.39 2.75 1.52
N GLY A 27 4.78 3.87 1.14
CA GLY A 27 5.47 5.13 0.90
C GLY A 27 6.23 5.23 -0.43
N ARG A 28 6.18 4.21 -1.29
CA ARG A 28 6.90 4.20 -2.58
C ARG A 28 6.01 4.74 -3.69
N TYR A 29 6.61 5.51 -4.61
CA TYR A 29 5.95 5.95 -5.84
C TYR A 29 5.75 4.78 -6.82
N ALA A 30 4.86 4.94 -7.80
CA ALA A 30 4.60 3.97 -8.85
C ALA A 30 5.75 3.95 -9.88
N ASP A 31 6.75 3.12 -9.65
CA ASP A 31 7.94 2.97 -10.51
C ASP A 31 7.95 1.68 -11.33
N GLY A 32 6.91 0.85 -11.18
CA GLY A 32 6.79 -0.48 -11.78
C GLY A 32 6.94 -1.63 -10.77
N HIS A 33 7.49 -1.38 -9.59
CA HIS A 33 7.61 -2.41 -8.54
C HIS A 33 6.25 -2.95 -8.09
N GLU A 34 5.20 -2.13 -8.17
CA GLU A 34 3.87 -2.46 -7.66
C GLU A 34 3.18 -3.57 -8.46
N LYS A 35 3.65 -3.83 -9.68
CA LYS A 35 3.07 -4.85 -10.54
C LYS A 35 3.24 -6.23 -9.93
N ASN A 36 2.20 -7.05 -10.05
CA ASN A 36 2.20 -8.42 -9.53
C ASN A 36 3.38 -9.26 -10.07
N ASP A 37 3.72 -9.04 -11.34
CA ASP A 37 4.80 -9.72 -12.07
C ASP A 37 6.10 -8.91 -12.14
N SER A 38 6.26 -7.87 -11.32
CA SER A 38 7.52 -7.12 -11.26
C SER A 38 8.68 -7.99 -10.77
N GLU A 39 9.86 -7.71 -11.31
CA GLU A 39 11.10 -8.36 -10.88
C GLU A 39 11.34 -8.14 -9.38
N VAL A 40 12.05 -9.07 -8.76
CA VAL A 40 12.33 -9.06 -7.32
C VAL A 40 13.77 -8.66 -7.08
N CYS A 41 13.98 -7.72 -6.16
CA CYS A 41 15.28 -7.35 -5.64
C CYS A 41 15.45 -7.92 -4.23
N ASP A 42 16.28 -8.95 -4.06
CA ASP A 42 16.58 -9.56 -2.75
C ASP A 42 18.04 -9.33 -2.29
N ALA A 43 18.85 -8.68 -3.13
CA ALA A 43 20.27 -8.47 -2.90
C ALA A 43 20.58 -7.27 -1.98
N PHE A 44 19.73 -6.24 -2.00
CA PHE A 44 19.93 -5.00 -1.24
C PHE A 44 18.60 -4.27 -0.99
N LEU A 45 18.61 -3.35 -0.02
CA LEU A 45 17.52 -2.43 0.26
C LEU A 45 17.72 -1.12 -0.50
N ALA A 46 16.65 -0.36 -0.72
CA ALA A 46 16.77 0.99 -1.24
C ALA A 46 17.53 1.88 -0.24
N THR A 47 18.45 2.70 -0.73
CA THR A 47 19.29 3.57 0.10
C THR A 47 18.75 4.99 0.25
N ASP A 48 17.68 5.31 -0.47
CA ASP A 48 16.95 6.56 -0.40
C ASP A 48 15.48 6.31 -0.80
N LEU A 49 14.67 7.37 -0.77
CA LEU A 49 13.25 7.35 -1.17
C LEU A 49 13.02 7.87 -2.58
N ASN A 50 14.09 8.26 -3.30
CA ASN A 50 13.95 8.92 -4.60
C ASN A 50 13.86 7.88 -5.70
N ASP A 51 12.79 7.96 -6.48
CA ASP A 51 12.57 7.06 -7.62
C ASP A 51 13.43 7.47 -8.83
N SER A 52 14.74 7.24 -8.74
CA SER A 52 15.63 7.42 -9.89
C SER A 52 15.62 6.17 -10.75
N ASN A 53 15.34 6.32 -12.04
CA ASN A 53 15.43 5.23 -13.02
C ASN A 53 16.84 4.67 -13.24
N THR A 54 17.85 5.23 -12.57
CA THR A 54 19.22 4.75 -12.54
C THR A 54 19.56 3.92 -11.30
N SER A 55 18.65 3.82 -10.34
CA SER A 55 18.84 3.04 -9.12
C SER A 55 18.77 1.54 -9.45
N ASP A 56 19.66 0.74 -8.85
CA ASP A 56 19.71 -0.71 -9.10
C ASP A 56 18.44 -1.46 -8.64
N TRP A 57 17.60 -0.82 -7.83
CA TRP A 57 16.32 -1.33 -7.32
C TRP A 57 15.08 -0.77 -8.07
N TYR A 58 15.29 0.10 -9.07
CA TYR A 58 14.20 0.73 -9.83
C TYR A 58 13.28 -0.32 -10.46
N ALA A 59 11.97 -0.07 -10.40
CA ALA A 59 10.91 -0.95 -10.91
C ALA A 59 10.87 -2.38 -10.31
N GLN A 60 11.70 -2.68 -9.30
CA GLN A 60 11.77 -4.00 -8.67
C GLN A 60 11.12 -4.00 -7.29
N PHE A 61 10.39 -5.07 -6.98
CA PHE A 61 9.83 -5.31 -5.67
C PHE A 61 10.92 -5.78 -4.71
N ILE A 62 11.25 -4.95 -3.72
CA ILE A 62 12.35 -5.23 -2.80
C ILE A 62 11.90 -6.23 -1.73
N VAL A 63 12.63 -7.33 -1.61
CA VAL A 63 12.42 -8.43 -0.65
C VAL A 63 13.54 -8.37 0.39
N PRO A 64 13.28 -7.80 1.59
CA PRO A 64 14.30 -7.68 2.62
C PRO A 64 14.73 -9.06 3.15
N PRO A 65 16.05 -9.34 3.26
CA PRO A 65 16.55 -10.66 3.65
C PRO A 65 16.29 -11.00 5.13
N SER A 66 15.99 -10.00 5.97
CA SER A 66 15.66 -10.19 7.38
C SER A 66 14.75 -9.07 7.92
N GLY A 67 14.20 -9.30 9.10
CA GLY A 67 13.51 -8.27 9.88
C GLY A 67 14.37 -7.00 10.02
N PRO A 68 13.75 -5.82 10.05
CA PRO A 68 12.32 -5.55 10.30
C PRO A 68 11.39 -5.57 9.06
N HIS A 69 11.88 -5.98 7.88
CA HIS A 69 11.13 -6.02 6.62
C HIS A 69 10.58 -4.64 6.16
N ASP A 70 11.47 -3.65 6.15
CA ASP A 70 11.27 -2.40 5.40
C ASP A 70 12.01 -2.51 4.06
N TRP A 71 11.45 -1.95 2.98
CA TRP A 71 12.09 -1.98 1.66
C TRP A 71 13.24 -0.97 1.55
N VAL A 72 13.32 -0.05 2.51
CA VAL A 72 14.36 0.96 2.63
C VAL A 72 15.35 0.58 3.74
N ALA A 73 16.63 0.91 3.52
CA ALA A 73 17.71 0.74 4.47
C ALA A 73 17.51 1.51 5.79
N ALA A 74 18.32 1.16 6.78
CA ALA A 74 18.37 1.86 8.06
C ALA A 74 18.73 3.34 7.90
N ASP A 75 18.19 4.18 8.79
CA ASP A 75 18.43 5.61 8.90
C ASP A 75 17.90 6.48 7.75
N VAL A 76 17.22 5.90 6.76
CA VAL A 76 16.63 6.67 5.64
C VAL A 76 15.30 7.32 6.03
N ASP A 77 14.36 6.55 6.56
CA ASP A 77 13.04 7.04 7.01
C ASP A 77 12.43 6.05 8.01
N ASP A 78 13.17 5.78 9.08
CA ASP A 78 12.85 4.74 10.05
C ASP A 78 11.48 4.94 10.71
N ASN A 79 11.12 6.19 10.98
CA ASN A 79 9.81 6.52 11.55
C ASN A 79 8.69 6.59 10.50
N GLY A 80 9.01 6.64 9.20
CA GLY A 80 8.03 6.72 8.12
C GLY A 80 7.47 8.13 7.87
N SER A 81 8.00 9.15 8.54
CA SER A 81 7.43 10.51 8.49
C SER A 81 7.56 11.13 7.10
N LEU A 82 8.62 10.83 6.36
CA LEU A 82 8.82 11.36 5.00
C LEU A 82 7.84 10.72 4.02
N ARG A 83 7.71 9.39 4.07
CA ARG A 83 6.77 8.62 3.26
C ARG A 83 5.31 9.00 3.52
N SER A 84 4.94 9.13 4.79
CA SER A 84 3.60 9.58 5.20
C SER A 84 3.31 11.01 4.74
N ALA A 85 4.28 11.93 4.85
CA ALA A 85 4.12 13.30 4.38
C ALA A 85 3.89 13.37 2.86
N SER A 86 4.65 12.60 2.08
CA SER A 86 4.47 12.53 0.62
C SER A 86 3.08 11.99 0.26
N TRP A 87 2.63 10.91 0.91
CA TRP A 87 1.32 10.31 0.68
C TRP A 87 0.11 11.14 1.13
N ASN A 88 0.35 12.16 1.97
CA ASN A 88 -0.66 13.12 2.45
C ASN A 88 -0.58 14.49 1.74
N THR A 89 0.36 14.69 0.82
CA THR A 89 0.56 15.98 0.14
C THR A 89 -0.06 15.92 -1.25
N PRO A 90 -1.21 16.59 -1.50
CA PRO A 90 -1.99 16.39 -2.73
C PRO A 90 -1.27 16.74 -4.05
N TYR A 91 -0.16 17.47 -3.96
CA TYR A 91 0.66 17.93 -5.07
C TYR A 91 2.14 17.76 -4.72
N ASP A 92 2.59 16.51 -4.72
CA ASP A 92 3.98 16.12 -4.50
C ASP A 92 4.38 15.15 -5.63
N ASP A 93 5.56 15.37 -6.22
CA ASP A 93 6.06 14.60 -7.36
C ASP A 93 6.31 13.13 -7.00
N ASN A 94 6.54 12.83 -5.72
CA ASN A 94 6.75 11.48 -5.19
C ASN A 94 5.45 10.85 -4.66
N GLN A 95 4.32 11.57 -4.70
CA GLN A 95 3.06 11.01 -4.25
C GLN A 95 2.50 10.00 -5.25
N VAL A 96 2.09 8.84 -4.72
CA VAL A 96 1.57 7.72 -5.53
C VAL A 96 0.17 7.99 -6.13
N CYS A 97 -0.62 8.88 -5.51
CA CYS A 97 -1.96 9.22 -5.96
C CYS A 97 -1.97 10.33 -7.04
N PRO A 98 -2.94 10.33 -7.96
CA PRO A 98 -3.10 11.41 -8.95
C PRO A 98 -3.20 12.79 -8.28
N CYS A 99 -2.77 13.84 -9.00
CA CYS A 99 -2.81 15.22 -8.52
C CYS A 99 -4.16 15.61 -7.91
N GLY A 100 -4.12 16.17 -6.70
CA GLY A 100 -5.29 16.58 -5.93
C GLY A 100 -5.99 15.46 -5.15
N TYR A 101 -5.45 14.24 -5.18
CA TYR A 101 -5.84 13.13 -4.30
C TYR A 101 -4.71 12.83 -3.32
N VAL A 102 -4.99 12.10 -2.25
CA VAL A 102 -4.03 11.60 -1.25
C VAL A 102 -4.34 10.14 -0.93
N VAL A 103 -3.40 9.42 -0.34
CA VAL A 103 -3.70 8.08 0.20
C VAL A 103 -4.62 8.23 1.42
N ALA A 104 -5.66 7.40 1.51
CA ALA A 104 -6.59 7.42 2.63
C ALA A 104 -5.89 7.18 3.98
N THR A 105 -6.38 7.84 5.03
CA THR A 105 -6.00 7.57 6.42
C THR A 105 -6.85 6.44 7.00
N GLU A 106 -6.43 5.91 8.15
CA GLU A 106 -7.19 4.96 8.95
C GLU A 106 -8.55 5.54 9.34
N ASN A 107 -8.62 6.85 9.62
CA ASN A 107 -9.88 7.50 9.97
C ASN A 107 -10.84 7.54 8.77
N ASP A 108 -10.34 7.78 7.56
CA ASP A 108 -11.17 7.79 6.36
C ASP A 108 -11.86 6.44 6.13
N PHE A 109 -11.17 5.33 6.41
CA PHE A 109 -11.76 3.99 6.35
C PHE A 109 -12.75 3.74 7.49
N LYS A 110 -12.43 4.15 8.73
CA LYS A 110 -13.36 4.07 9.87
C LYS A 110 -14.66 4.83 9.63
N ASP A 111 -14.58 5.98 8.97
CA ASP A 111 -15.74 6.80 8.64
C ASP A 111 -16.68 6.14 7.62
N LEU A 112 -16.21 5.14 6.85
CA LEU A 112 -17.07 4.32 5.99
C LEU A 112 -18.02 3.42 6.80
N ASN A 113 -17.71 3.17 8.08
CA ASN A 113 -18.53 2.39 9.02
C ASN A 113 -18.97 1.03 8.45
N ILE A 114 -18.04 0.32 7.81
CA ILE A 114 -18.31 -0.96 7.15
C ILE A 114 -18.43 -2.05 8.22
N THR A 115 -19.67 -2.41 8.55
CA THR A 115 -20.01 -3.41 9.58
C THR A 115 -20.42 -4.77 9.01
N ASP A 116 -20.63 -4.85 7.69
CA ASP A 116 -20.96 -6.08 6.96
C ASP A 116 -20.11 -6.14 5.67
N THR A 117 -19.49 -7.28 5.40
CA THR A 117 -18.75 -7.57 4.17
C THR A 117 -19.55 -7.35 2.89
N ASN A 118 -20.89 -7.44 2.92
CA ASN A 118 -21.75 -7.12 1.78
C ASN A 118 -21.77 -5.62 1.45
N VAL A 119 -21.51 -4.75 2.44
CA VAL A 119 -21.47 -3.27 2.30
C VAL A 119 -20.16 -2.80 1.64
N SER A 120 -19.13 -3.64 1.59
CA SER A 120 -17.88 -3.34 0.86
C SER A 120 -18.11 -3.01 -0.62
N ASN A 121 -19.18 -3.53 -1.23
CA ASN A 121 -19.52 -3.29 -2.63
C ASN A 121 -20.11 -1.88 -2.87
N ASP A 122 -20.70 -1.23 -1.87
CA ASP A 122 -21.18 0.16 -1.99
C ASP A 122 -20.01 1.13 -2.17
N PHE A 123 -18.90 0.83 -1.49
CA PHE A 123 -17.64 1.56 -1.60
C PHE A 123 -16.71 1.02 -2.70
N LYS A 124 -17.18 0.01 -3.46
CA LYS A 124 -16.46 -0.62 -4.57
C LYS A 124 -15.11 -1.18 -4.16
N LEU A 125 -14.99 -1.68 -2.93
CA LEU A 125 -13.75 -2.22 -2.38
C LEU A 125 -13.53 -3.65 -2.89
N ALA A 126 -12.29 -3.96 -3.27
CA ALA A 126 -11.91 -5.25 -3.83
C ALA A 126 -11.00 -6.03 -2.85
N TYR A 127 -11.12 -7.35 -2.85
CA TYR A 127 -10.44 -8.27 -1.94
C TYR A 127 -9.16 -8.77 -2.59
N ALA A 128 -8.27 -7.84 -2.88
CA ALA A 128 -7.04 -8.09 -3.63
C ALA A 128 -5.97 -8.85 -2.83
N GLY A 129 -6.13 -8.96 -1.50
CA GLY A 129 -5.10 -9.54 -0.65
C GLY A 129 -3.82 -8.70 -0.61
N TYR A 130 -2.67 -9.37 -0.57
CA TYR A 130 -1.36 -8.76 -0.43
C TYR A 130 -0.28 -9.52 -1.18
N ARG A 131 0.82 -8.82 -1.48
CA ARG A 131 2.11 -9.41 -1.85
C ARG A 131 3.05 -9.36 -0.65
N SER A 132 3.49 -10.52 -0.20
CA SER A 132 4.37 -10.69 0.96
C SER A 132 5.79 -10.17 0.69
N PRO A 133 6.59 -9.93 1.75
CA PRO A 133 8.01 -9.62 1.64
C PRO A 133 8.87 -10.74 1.06
N ASP A 134 8.31 -11.94 0.78
CA ASP A 134 8.95 -13.02 0.01
C ASP A 134 8.41 -13.09 -1.44
N SER A 135 7.70 -12.05 -1.87
CA SER A 135 7.00 -11.93 -3.16
C SER A 135 5.82 -12.89 -3.39
N SER A 136 5.42 -13.69 -2.41
CA SER A 136 4.22 -14.54 -2.53
C SER A 136 2.93 -13.73 -2.45
N LEU A 137 1.87 -14.15 -3.16
CA LEU A 137 0.54 -13.58 -2.97
C LEU A 137 -0.24 -14.33 -1.88
N GLY A 138 -0.95 -13.58 -1.04
CA GLY A 138 -1.79 -14.12 0.02
C GLY A 138 -3.11 -13.36 0.16
N GLY A 139 -4.16 -14.04 0.60
CA GLY A 139 -5.46 -13.39 0.88
C GLY A 139 -6.22 -12.89 -0.35
N VAL A 140 -5.78 -13.22 -1.56
CA VAL A 140 -6.50 -12.89 -2.80
C VAL A 140 -7.91 -13.48 -2.74
N ASP A 141 -8.89 -12.76 -3.29
CA ASP A 141 -10.33 -13.03 -3.27
C ASP A 141 -10.99 -13.02 -1.88
N THR A 142 -10.22 -12.89 -0.79
CA THR A 142 -10.70 -13.13 0.58
C THR A 142 -10.41 -12.02 1.57
N MET A 143 -9.41 -11.19 1.30
CA MET A 143 -8.95 -10.13 2.20
C MET A 143 -9.01 -8.77 1.51
N ALA A 144 -9.77 -7.85 2.09
CA ALA A 144 -9.70 -6.41 1.81
C ALA A 144 -8.67 -5.80 2.77
N ILE A 145 -7.48 -5.50 2.28
CA ILE A 145 -6.39 -4.89 3.05
C ILE A 145 -5.84 -3.77 2.18
N TYR A 146 -5.68 -2.58 2.76
CA TYR A 146 -5.24 -1.39 2.08
C TYR A 146 -4.14 -0.71 2.87
N TRP A 147 -3.22 -0.06 2.17
CA TRP A 147 -2.34 0.89 2.83
C TRP A 147 -3.10 2.14 3.27
N THR A 148 -2.73 2.66 4.43
CA THR A 148 -3.06 4.04 4.83
C THR A 148 -1.82 4.92 4.83
N SER A 149 -2.03 6.24 4.85
CA SER A 149 -0.95 7.22 4.96
C SER A 149 -0.43 7.41 6.39
N ASP A 150 -1.02 6.76 7.40
CA ASP A 150 -0.65 6.93 8.80
C ASP A 150 0.68 6.24 9.14
N THR A 151 1.35 6.79 10.15
CA THR A 151 2.51 6.15 10.80
C THR A 151 2.12 5.61 12.16
N ASN A 152 2.56 4.40 12.51
CA ASN A 152 2.49 3.93 13.90
C ASN A 152 3.92 3.93 14.50
N ASP A 153 4.15 4.71 15.56
CA ASP A 153 5.46 4.84 16.21
C ASP A 153 5.72 3.75 17.28
N THR A 154 4.70 2.96 17.61
CA THR A 154 4.69 2.22 18.87
C THR A 154 5.59 0.98 18.91
N ASN A 155 6.02 0.43 17.76
CA ASN A 155 6.78 -0.83 17.70
C ASN A 155 8.06 -0.80 16.83
N GLY A 156 8.52 0.37 16.38
CA GLY A 156 9.56 0.44 15.36
C GLY A 156 9.07 -0.10 14.01
N ARG A 157 9.91 0.03 12.96
CA ARG A 157 9.58 -0.21 11.54
C ARG A 157 8.48 -1.26 11.27
N GLY A 158 7.47 -0.83 10.52
CA GLY A 158 6.59 -1.77 9.81
C GLY A 158 5.27 -2.09 10.51
N SER A 159 4.54 -1.06 10.90
CA SER A 159 3.18 -1.17 11.39
C SER A 159 2.39 -0.02 10.77
N ILE A 160 1.65 -0.27 9.69
CA ILE A 160 0.69 0.70 9.16
C ILE A 160 -0.69 0.10 9.35
N PRO A 161 -1.65 0.86 9.92
CA PRO A 161 -3.00 0.37 10.06
C PRO A 161 -3.54 -0.02 8.69
N TYR A 162 -4.12 -1.22 8.61
CA TYR A 162 -4.98 -1.61 7.51
C TYR A 162 -6.37 -1.85 8.08
N ASP A 163 -7.39 -1.56 7.28
CA ASP A 163 -8.77 -1.91 7.61
C ASP A 163 -9.08 -3.28 7.01
N LEU A 164 -9.26 -4.30 7.86
CA LEU A 164 -9.91 -5.54 7.45
C LEU A 164 -11.41 -5.29 7.61
N ILE A 165 -12.12 -5.20 6.49
CA ILE A 165 -13.57 -5.33 6.50
C ILE A 165 -13.90 -6.69 7.11
N GLY A 166 -14.36 -6.71 8.36
CA GLY A 166 -14.97 -7.88 9.00
C GLY A 166 -14.41 -8.36 10.35
N ASP A 167 -13.28 -7.87 10.87
CA ASP A 167 -12.79 -8.37 12.18
C ASP A 167 -12.08 -7.35 13.09
N GLY A 168 -12.09 -6.06 12.75
CA GLY A 168 -11.73 -4.98 13.69
C GLY A 168 -10.33 -5.04 14.30
N ARG A 169 -9.38 -5.72 13.66
CA ARG A 169 -7.98 -5.81 14.10
C ARG A 169 -7.05 -5.31 13.01
N ALA A 170 -6.53 -4.11 13.20
CA ALA A 170 -5.29 -3.69 12.59
C ALA A 170 -4.18 -4.61 13.12
N SER A 171 -3.58 -5.42 12.26
CA SER A 171 -2.28 -6.02 12.55
C SER A 171 -1.17 -5.26 11.82
N ASP A 172 0.04 -5.42 12.29
CA ASP A 172 1.18 -4.63 11.82
C ASP A 172 1.77 -5.29 10.55
N HIS A 173 1.42 -4.77 9.36
CA HIS A 173 2.10 -5.17 8.13
C HIS A 173 3.43 -4.42 7.97
N LYS A 174 4.45 -5.18 7.58
CA LYS A 174 5.78 -4.63 7.36
C LYS A 174 5.80 -3.76 6.10
N ARG A 175 6.60 -2.69 6.09
CA ARG A 175 6.61 -1.70 5.00
C ARG A 175 6.99 -2.30 3.63
N ALA A 176 7.68 -3.44 3.62
CA ALA A 176 8.02 -4.17 2.41
C ALA A 176 6.88 -5.02 1.80
N TYR A 177 5.73 -5.16 2.48
CA TYR A 177 4.55 -5.76 1.84
C TYR A 177 4.10 -4.90 0.65
N GLY A 178 3.53 -5.55 -0.35
CA GLY A 178 2.79 -4.91 -1.42
C GLY A 178 1.31 -4.94 -1.09
N LEU A 179 0.67 -3.78 -0.91
CA LEU A 179 -0.77 -3.68 -0.68
C LEU A 179 -1.44 -2.72 -1.68
N PRO A 180 -2.73 -2.95 -1.99
CA PRO A 180 -3.53 -1.99 -2.74
C PRO A 180 -3.65 -0.63 -2.07
N ILE A 181 -3.81 0.41 -2.89
CA ILE A 181 -4.00 1.79 -2.44
C ILE A 181 -5.38 2.32 -2.84
N ARG A 182 -6.04 3.01 -1.91
CA ARG A 182 -7.20 3.87 -2.19
C ARG A 182 -6.83 5.33 -2.08
N CYS A 183 -6.90 6.03 -3.21
CA CYS A 183 -6.72 7.46 -3.25
C CYS A 183 -8.05 8.19 -3.03
N ILE A 184 -8.06 9.19 -2.15
CA ILE A 184 -9.24 10.00 -1.82
C ILE A 184 -8.97 11.47 -2.11
N LYS A 185 -10.04 12.25 -2.31
CA LYS A 185 -9.91 13.69 -2.41
C LYS A 185 -9.98 14.24 -0.99
N PRO A 186 -8.97 14.97 -0.50
CA PRO A 186 -9.03 15.57 0.83
C PRO A 186 -10.19 16.57 0.89
N GLN A 187 -10.85 16.65 2.06
CA GLN A 187 -11.95 17.57 2.33
C GLN A 187 -11.47 19.03 2.46
#